data_AF-A0A6B3EZN5-F1
#
_entry.id   AF-A0A6B3EZN5-F1
#
_cell.length_a   1.000
_cell.length_b   1.000
_cell.length_c   1.000
_cell.angle_alpha   90.00
_cell.angle_beta   90.00
_cell.angle_gamma   90.00
#
_symmetry.space_group_name_H-M   'P 1'
#
loop_
_entity.id
_entity.type
_entity.pdbx_description
1 polymer ?
#
loop_
_entity_poly.entity_id
_entity_poly.type
_entity_poly.pdbx_seq_one_letter_code
_entity_poly.pdbx_strand_id
1 'polypeptide(L)'
;GAFEPDQPQRAATQWEEKGRIAEAALPLIRDHSTVLISGGTTTETLAARLGERRGLTVVTNALPIAQVLSATAAVDVIVLGGVLRHREQSLLGHLA
;
A
#
# COMPACT_ATOMS: atom_id res chain seq x y z
N GLY A 1 25.52 -6.07 -4.28
CA GLY A 1 24.56 -5.05 -3.84
C GLY A 1 24.22 -5.32 -2.39
N ALA A 2 24.03 -4.28 -1.57
CA ALA A 2 23.69 -4.44 -0.15
C ALA A 2 22.45 -5.33 0.02
N PHE A 3 22.45 -6.15 1.07
CA PHE A 3 21.31 -6.98 1.44
C PHE A 3 20.10 -6.11 1.79
N GLU A 4 19.00 -6.22 1.05
CA GLU A 4 17.73 -5.60 1.43
C GLU A 4 16.98 -6.53 2.40
N PRO A 5 16.61 -6.05 3.60
CA PRO A 5 15.82 -6.84 4.55
C PRO A 5 14.46 -7.24 3.97
N ASP A 6 13.87 -8.30 4.52
CA ASP A 6 12.53 -8.72 4.10
C ASP A 6 11.46 -7.67 4.46
N GLN A 7 10.27 -7.83 3.88
CA GLN A 7 9.19 -6.87 4.08
C GLN A 7 8.83 -6.68 5.58
N PRO A 8 8.72 -7.72 6.42
CA PRO A 8 8.45 -7.55 7.84
C PRO A 8 9.52 -6.74 8.59
N GLN A 9 10.80 -7.02 8.36
CA GLN A 9 11.89 -6.24 8.98
C GLN A 9 11.86 -4.78 8.53
N ARG A 10 11.62 -4.53 7.23
CA ARG A 10 11.48 -3.17 6.72
C ARG A 10 10.29 -2.48 7.37
N ALA A 11 9.17 -3.16 7.58
CA ALA A 11 7.96 -2.58 8.18
C ALA A 11 8.19 -2.10 9.63
N ALA A 12 8.99 -2.85 10.40
CA ALA A 12 9.35 -2.48 11.77
C ALA A 12 10.38 -1.33 11.86
N THR A 13 11.13 -1.08 10.79
CA THR A 13 12.18 -0.05 10.77
C THR A 13 11.60 1.32 10.42
N GLN A 14 12.07 2.40 11.07
CA GLN A 14 11.64 3.79 10.79
C GLN A 14 10.13 3.99 10.85
N TRP A 15 9.49 3.29 11.80
CA TRP A 15 8.03 3.29 11.94
C TRP A 15 7.46 4.70 12.15
N GLU A 16 8.10 5.50 13.00
CA GLU A 16 7.66 6.86 13.30
C GLU A 16 7.77 7.80 12.09
N GLU A 17 8.86 7.71 11.32
CA GLU A 17 9.06 8.45 10.08
C GLU A 17 7.95 8.13 9.08
N LYS A 18 7.64 6.84 8.90
CA LYS A 18 6.58 6.39 7.98
C LYS A 18 5.22 6.88 8.43
N GLY A 19 4.96 6.87 9.74
CA GLY A 19 3.77 7.46 10.33
C GLY A 19 3.64 8.95 10.01
N ARG A 20 4.73 9.73 10.14
CA ARG A 20 4.74 11.16 9.79
C ARG A 20 4.49 11.39 8.30
N ILE A 21 5.07 10.56 7.43
CA ILE A 21 4.82 10.62 5.99
C ILE A 21 3.34 10.32 5.69
N ALA A 22 2.77 9.29 6.33
CA ALA A 22 1.36 8.94 6.18
C ALA A 22 0.44 10.08 6.62
N GLU A 23 0.69 10.71 7.79
CA GLU A 23 -0.07 11.89 8.24
C GLU A 23 0.00 13.05 7.25
N ALA A 24 1.19 13.32 6.70
CA ALA A 24 1.35 14.41 5.73
C ALA A 24 0.66 14.11 4.39
N ALA A 25 0.60 12.84 3.98
CA ALA A 25 -0.02 12.42 2.72
C ALA A 25 -1.55 12.31 2.81
N LEU A 26 -2.10 11.93 3.97
CA LEU A 26 -3.53 11.70 4.17
C LEU A 26 -4.43 12.85 3.68
N PRO A 27 -4.16 14.13 3.98
CA PRO A 27 -5.00 15.26 3.53
C PRO A 27 -5.01 15.45 2.02
N LEU A 28 -4.04 14.90 1.29
CA LEU A 28 -3.94 15.03 -0.16
C LEU A 28 -4.90 14.07 -0.89
N ILE A 29 -5.40 13.04 -0.20
CA ILE A 29 -6.34 12.06 -0.73
C ILE A 29 -7.76 12.53 -0.45
N ARG A 30 -8.55 12.72 -1.52
CA ARG A 30 -9.93 13.20 -1.45
C ARG A 30 -10.91 12.03 -1.44
N ASP A 31 -12.05 12.23 -0.79
CA ASP A 31 -13.19 11.32 -0.94
C ASP A 31 -13.59 11.23 -2.43
N HIS A 32 -14.15 10.10 -2.84
CA HIS A 32 -14.58 9.84 -4.22
C HIS A 32 -13.48 9.92 -5.29
N SER A 33 -12.20 9.83 -4.89
CA SER A 33 -11.07 9.82 -5.82
C SER A 33 -10.56 8.41 -6.08
N THR A 34 -9.72 8.28 -7.11
CA THR A 34 -8.95 7.06 -7.38
C THR A 34 -7.47 7.37 -7.18
N VAL A 35 -6.77 6.52 -6.41
CA VAL A 35 -5.34 6.68 -6.13
C VAL A 35 -4.59 5.39 -6.46
N LEU A 36 -3.41 5.53 -7.07
CA LEU A 36 -2.47 4.44 -7.24
C LEU A 36 -1.51 4.43 -6.04
N ILE A 37 -1.45 3.31 -5.32
CA ILE A 37 -0.52 3.10 -4.22
C ILE A 37 0.38 1.90 -4.56
N SER A 38 1.64 2.19 -4.86
CA SER A 38 2.65 1.16 -5.11
C SER A 38 3.13 0.53 -3.79
N GLY A 39 3.71 -0.67 -3.90
CA GLY A 39 4.28 -1.40 -2.75
C GLY A 39 5.42 -0.65 -2.06
N GLY A 40 5.50 -0.85 -0.74
CA GLY A 40 6.49 -0.23 0.13
C GLY A 40 5.97 -0.10 1.55
N THR A 41 6.83 -0.32 2.54
CA THR A 41 6.41 -0.31 3.95
C THR A 41 5.97 1.07 4.44
N THR A 42 6.40 2.15 3.78
CA THR A 42 5.89 3.51 4.01
C THR A 42 4.47 3.69 3.50
N THR A 43 4.16 3.18 2.30
CA THR A 43 2.83 3.30 1.70
C THR A 43 1.81 2.36 2.35
N GLU A 44 2.27 1.23 2.89
CA GLU A 44 1.46 0.37 3.76
C GLU A 44 0.99 1.11 5.03
N THR A 45 1.86 1.91 5.67
CA THR A 45 1.47 2.74 6.82
C THR A 45 0.39 3.75 6.45
N LEU A 46 0.43 4.31 5.24
CA LEU A 46 -0.63 5.18 4.71
C LEU A 46 -1.93 4.39 4.48
N ALA A 47 -1.85 3.22 3.83
CA ALA A 47 -3.02 2.40 3.50
C ALA A 47 -3.83 2.00 4.73
N ALA A 48 -3.17 1.72 5.86
CA ALA A 48 -3.81 1.39 7.13
C ALA A 48 -4.77 2.48 7.66
N ARG A 49 -4.69 3.70 7.12
CA ARG A 49 -5.49 4.86 7.54
C ARG A 49 -6.52 5.30 6.50
N LEU A 50 -6.60 4.60 5.37
CA LEU A 50 -7.54 4.94 4.30
C LEU A 50 -8.93 4.34 4.49
N GLY A 51 -9.10 3.41 5.43
CA GLY A 51 -10.38 2.72 5.63
C GLY A 51 -11.55 3.59 6.05
N GLU A 52 -11.30 4.85 6.43
CA GLU A 52 -12.31 5.86 6.79
C GLU A 52 -12.73 6.73 5.59
N ARG A 53 -12.04 6.63 4.44
CA ARG A 53 -12.33 7.42 3.24
C ARG A 53 -13.58 6.89 2.55
N ARG A 54 -14.44 7.80 2.08
CA ARG A 54 -15.68 7.43 1.38
C ARG A 54 -15.49 7.42 -0.12
N GLY A 55 -15.96 6.35 -0.76
CA GLY A 55 -15.94 6.21 -2.22
C GLY A 55 -14.54 6.25 -2.81
N LEU A 56 -13.51 5.94 -2.03
CA LEU A 56 -12.14 5.89 -2.50
C LEU A 56 -11.91 4.60 -3.28
N THR A 57 -11.28 4.69 -4.44
CA THR A 57 -10.74 3.52 -5.14
C THR A 57 -9.22 3.52 -5.01
N VAL A 58 -8.67 2.42 -4.48
CA VAL A 58 -7.22 2.20 -4.43
C VAL A 58 -6.82 1.18 -5.48
N VAL A 59 -5.97 1.61 -6.40
CA VAL A 59 -5.26 0.71 -7.32
C VAL A 59 -3.92 0.38 -6.69
N THR A 60 -3.56 -0.90 -6.59
CA THR A 60 -2.27 -1.31 -6.01
C THR A 60 -1.74 -2.56 -6.69
N ASN A 61 -0.41 -2.70 -6.76
CA ASN A 61 0.24 -3.95 -7.12
C ASN A 61 0.77 -4.71 -5.90
N ALA A 62 0.55 -4.21 -4.68
CA ALA A 62 1.14 -4.75 -3.46
C ALA A 62 0.12 -5.55 -2.66
N LEU A 63 0.45 -6.81 -2.38
CA LEU A 63 -0.42 -7.69 -1.59
C LEU A 63 -0.64 -7.18 -0.15
N PRO A 64 0.35 -6.63 0.56
CA PRO A 64 0.13 -6.10 1.92
C PRO A 64 -0.89 -4.96 1.95
N ILE A 65 -0.83 -4.05 0.96
CA ILE A 65 -1.80 -2.94 0.85
C ILE A 65 -3.20 -3.49 0.57
N ALA A 66 -3.32 -4.41 -0.39
CA ALA A 66 -4.60 -5.04 -0.70
C ALA A 66 -5.20 -5.76 0.52
N GLN A 67 -4.36 -6.47 1.28
CA GLN A 67 -4.77 -7.18 2.48
C GLN A 67 -5.24 -6.22 3.59
N VAL A 68 -4.50 -5.14 3.84
CA VAL A 68 -4.90 -4.10 4.81
C VAL A 68 -6.25 -3.50 4.46
N LEU A 69 -6.47 -3.17 3.18
CA LEU A 69 -7.71 -2.55 2.72
C LEU A 69 -8.87 -3.54 2.56
N SER A 70 -8.60 -4.85 2.47
CA SER A 70 -9.65 -5.87 2.42
C SER A 70 -10.49 -5.95 3.71
N ALA A 71 -10.00 -5.37 4.81
CA ALA A 71 -10.70 -5.34 6.09
C ALA A 71 -11.85 -4.31 6.15
N THR A 72 -12.03 -3.48 5.12
CA THR A 72 -13.09 -2.46 5.06
C THR A 72 -13.82 -2.50 3.72
N ALA A 73 -15.14 -2.30 3.75
CA ALA A 73 -15.96 -2.17 2.55
C ALA A 73 -16.07 -0.72 2.05
N ALA A 74 -15.45 0.25 2.73
CA ALA A 74 -15.53 1.67 2.37
C ALA A 74 -14.63 2.05 1.18
N VAL A 75 -13.64 1.21 0.88
CA VAL A 75 -12.62 1.45 -0.14
C VAL A 75 -12.70 0.34 -1.18
N ASP A 76 -12.89 0.71 -2.44
CA ASP A 76 -12.78 -0.24 -3.55
C ASP A 76 -11.30 -0.52 -3.83
N VAL A 77 -10.92 -1.79 -3.93
CA VAL A 77 -9.53 -2.19 -4.14
C VAL A 77 -9.37 -2.89 -5.48
N ILE A 78 -8.53 -2.33 -6.36
CA ILE A 78 -8.11 -2.93 -7.63
C ILE A 78 -6.69 -3.44 -7.47
N VAL A 79 -6.51 -4.75 -7.52
CA VAL A 79 -5.19 -5.38 -7.47
C VAL A 79 -4.67 -5.61 -8.88
N LEU A 80 -3.58 -4.92 -9.23
CA LEU A 80 -2.87 -5.09 -10.48
C LEU A 80 -2.15 -6.44 -10.49
N GLY A 81 -2.36 -7.23 -11.53
CA GLY A 81 -1.72 -8.54 -11.69
C GLY A 81 -0.25 -8.47 -12.12
N GLY A 82 0.33 -9.65 -12.38
CA GLY A 82 1.73 -9.82 -12.81
C GLY A 82 2.37 -11.02 -12.13
N VAL A 83 3.71 -11.06 -12.11
CA VAL A 83 4.50 -12.06 -11.41
C VAL A 83 4.80 -11.59 -9.99
N LEU A 84 4.55 -12.45 -9.00
CA LEU A 84 4.82 -12.14 -7.59
C LEU A 84 6.33 -12.10 -7.31
N ARG A 85 6.81 -10.95 -6.82
CA ARG A 85 8.14 -10.81 -6.20
C ARG A 85 8.03 -11.09 -4.71
N HIS A 86 8.40 -12.29 -4.29
CA HIS A 86 8.27 -12.74 -2.90
C HIS A 86 8.92 -11.81 -1.86
N ARG A 87 10.06 -11.18 -2.15
CA ARG A 87 10.71 -10.26 -1.19
C ARG A 87 9.98 -8.92 -1.02
N GLU A 88 9.37 -8.46 -2.10
CA GLU A 88 8.66 -7.16 -2.15
C GLU A 88 7.16 -7.31 -1.88
N GLN A 89 6.65 -8.54 -1.88
CA GLN A 89 5.22 -8.85 -1.77
C GLN A 89 4.37 -8.05 -2.77
N SER A 90 4.91 -7.87 -3.98
CA SER A 90 4.31 -7.06 -5.04
C SER A 90 4.30 -7.79 -6.37
N LEU A 91 3.31 -7.48 -7.19
CA LEU A 91 3.11 -8.03 -8.53
C LEU A 91 3.79 -7.11 -9.56
N LEU A 92 4.63 -7.68 -10.43
CA LEU A 92 5.39 -6.95 -11.44
C LEU A 92 5.34 -7.64 -12.80
N GLY A 93 5.45 -6.84 -13.87
CA GLY A 93 5.50 -7.33 -15.24
C GLY A 93 4.10 -7.58 -15.83
N HIS A 94 4.07 -8.27 -16.96
CA HIS A 94 2.83 -8.51 -17.69
C HIS A 94 2.07 -9.69 -17.08
N LEU A 95 0.75 -9.56 -17.02
CA LEU A 95 -0.13 -10.72 -17.06
C LEU A 95 0.01 -11.32 -18.45
N ALA A 96 0.22 -12.63 -18.51
CA ALA A 96 0.46 -13.38 -19.74
C ALA A 96 -0.50 -12.98 -20.88
#